data_AF-A0A4S8J016-F1
#
_entry.id   AF-A0A4S8J016-F1
#
_cell.length_a   1.000
_cell.length_b   1.000
_cell.length_c   1.000
_cell.angle_alpha   90.00
_cell.angle_beta   90.00
_cell.angle_gamma   90.00
#
_symmetry.space_group_name_H-M   'P 1'
#
loop_
_entity.id
_entity.type
_entity.pdbx_description
1 polymer ?
#
loop_
_entity_poly.entity_id
_entity_poly.type
_entity_poly.pdbx_seq_one_letter_code
_entity_poly.pdbx_strand_id
1 'polypeptide(L)'
;MEVGFVDLTFQQTPFPDSASAVSCADWLLPSRRLAHIHCVGATRFEYITLAATSTVFVIRDHSRDHSYVVMAEMCRVEKRGRVYLLTLAGTDEHRLNPALLDSIRSAIAGVRSDAAASGGSAALVVAAEGKFFSNGFDLAWARVSPSDRAPLMVPALQRTIADLLSLPMPTIAAVTGHAAAAGCFLALSHDYVVMRADRGFLYMSEIDIGLPITENIMAVLRAKIADPRTRRDLLLRGKRMTASEAAARGIVDRAVEGAAETVEAAVAMGEELAARNWDGEVYASIRKGAFHEACRGIGVAVEDEEAEMKKVASKL
;
A
#
# COMPACT_ATOMS: atom_id res chain seq x y z
N MET A 1 32.26 7.94 9.67
CA MET A 1 31.08 7.35 10.33
C MET A 1 31.51 6.00 10.87
N GLU A 2 31.77 5.93 12.17
CA GLU A 2 32.14 4.69 12.83
C GLU A 2 30.96 3.70 12.77
N VAL A 3 31.26 2.50 12.29
CA VAL A 3 30.33 1.37 12.28
C VAL A 3 30.41 0.76 13.67
N GLY A 4 29.40 1.01 14.50
CA GLY A 4 29.29 0.38 15.81
C GLY A 4 28.92 -1.10 15.64
N PHE A 5 29.82 -1.99 16.05
CA PHE A 5 29.54 -3.41 16.21
C PHE A 5 28.82 -3.61 17.55
N VAL A 6 27.73 -4.38 17.54
CA VAL A 6 27.08 -4.88 18.76
C VAL A 6 27.40 -6.37 18.84
N ASP A 7 28.30 -6.75 19.73
CA ASP A 7 28.59 -8.16 20.02
C ASP A 7 27.42 -8.76 20.80
N LEU A 8 26.64 -9.63 20.14
CA LEU A 8 25.68 -10.49 20.81
C LEU A 8 26.38 -11.78 21.21
N THR A 9 26.73 -11.91 22.50
CA THR A 9 27.28 -13.15 23.06
C THR A 9 26.18 -14.19 23.20
N PHE A 10 26.24 -15.30 22.46
CA PHE A 10 25.31 -16.42 22.59
C PHE A 10 25.81 -17.43 23.64
N GLN A 11 24.94 -17.77 24.61
CA GLN A 11 25.14 -18.96 25.44
C GLN A 11 24.90 -20.20 24.57
N GLN A 12 25.95 -21.02 24.39
CA GLN A 12 25.86 -22.31 23.74
C GLN A 12 24.95 -23.25 24.56
N THR A 13 23.82 -23.65 23.99
CA THR A 13 23.13 -24.88 24.42
C THR A 13 23.09 -25.84 23.24
N PRO A 14 23.45 -27.12 23.43
CA PRO A 14 23.51 -28.09 22.34
C PRO A 14 22.09 -28.51 21.91
N PHE A 15 21.85 -28.58 20.60
CA PHE A 15 20.65 -29.17 20.01
C PHE A 15 20.74 -30.72 20.04
N PRO A 16 19.63 -31.44 20.27
CA PRO A 16 19.65 -32.90 20.28
C PRO A 16 19.69 -33.49 18.86
N ASP A 17 20.58 -34.47 18.66
CA ASP A 17 20.75 -35.22 17.42
C ASP A 17 19.57 -36.19 17.19
N SER A 18 18.58 -35.81 16.38
CA SER A 18 17.80 -36.76 15.58
C SER A 18 17.00 -36.05 14.49
N ALA A 19 17.09 -36.59 13.27
CA ALA A 19 16.43 -36.08 12.09
C ALA A 19 14.89 -36.19 12.20
N SER A 20 14.23 -35.07 12.47
CA SER A 20 12.85 -34.81 12.09
C SER A 20 12.66 -33.30 11.99
N ALA A 21 11.85 -32.83 11.05
CA ALA A 21 11.65 -31.41 10.78
C ALA A 21 11.08 -30.71 12.03
N VAL A 22 11.92 -29.98 12.77
CA VAL A 22 11.49 -29.18 13.91
C VAL A 22 11.29 -27.73 13.44
N SER A 23 10.09 -27.23 13.65
CA SER A 23 9.76 -25.81 13.57
C SER A 23 10.61 -25.06 14.60
N CYS A 24 11.52 -24.18 14.15
CA CYS A 24 12.16 -23.20 15.02
C CYS A 24 11.13 -22.12 15.41
N ALA A 25 10.20 -22.49 16.27
CA ALA A 25 9.44 -21.54 17.05
C ALA A 25 10.25 -21.17 18.30
N ASP A 26 10.07 -19.92 18.73
CA ASP A 26 10.57 -19.35 19.98
C ASP A 26 12.07 -19.09 19.99
N TRP A 27 12.53 -17.91 19.57
CA TRP A 27 13.68 -17.17 20.16
C TRP A 27 13.85 -15.86 19.35
N LEU A 28 12.86 -14.97 19.41
CA LEU A 28 12.97 -13.60 18.88
C LEU A 28 12.41 -12.64 19.93
N LEU A 29 13.28 -11.74 20.40
CA LEU A 29 13.14 -10.52 21.23
C LEU A 29 11.73 -10.11 21.76
N PRO A 30 11.62 -9.39 22.90
CA PRO A 30 10.37 -9.20 23.68
C PRO A 30 9.18 -8.48 23.00
N SER A 31 9.23 -8.22 21.70
CA SER A 31 8.21 -7.49 20.94
C SER A 31 7.86 -8.21 19.64
N ARG A 32 6.98 -9.20 19.78
CA ARG A 32 6.13 -9.89 18.77
C ARG A 32 6.29 -9.42 17.31
N ARG A 33 7.10 -10.13 16.52
CA ARG A 33 6.99 -10.25 15.04
C ARG A 33 7.53 -11.62 14.63
N LEU A 34 6.67 -12.50 14.13
CA LEU A 34 7.07 -13.80 13.57
C LEU A 34 7.06 -13.70 12.05
N ALA A 35 8.20 -13.93 11.41
CA ALA A 35 8.27 -14.39 10.03
C ALA A 35 8.56 -15.89 10.07
N HIS A 36 7.79 -16.70 9.37
CA HIS A 36 8.05 -18.14 9.26
C HIS A 36 9.24 -18.36 8.32
N ILE A 37 10.35 -18.87 8.84
CA ILE A 37 11.52 -19.28 8.07
C ILE A 37 11.60 -20.82 8.14
N HIS A 38 11.39 -21.50 7.01
CA HIS A 38 11.61 -22.94 6.88
C HIS A 38 13.08 -23.19 6.51
N CYS A 39 13.86 -23.76 7.43
CA CYS A 39 15.23 -24.23 7.13
C CYS A 39 15.35 -25.72 7.48
N VAL A 40 15.75 -26.54 6.51
CA VAL A 40 16.06 -27.97 6.72
C VAL A 40 17.58 -28.11 6.83
N GLY A 41 18.09 -28.46 8.03
CA GLY A 41 19.44 -29.02 8.21
C GLY A 41 20.62 -28.06 8.45
N ALA A 42 20.44 -26.90 9.11
CA ALA A 42 21.55 -25.98 9.43
C ALA A 42 21.78 -25.87 10.95
N THR A 43 23.06 -25.85 11.38
CA THR A 43 23.48 -25.97 12.79
C THR A 43 24.00 -24.68 13.43
N ARG A 44 24.20 -23.57 12.69
CA ARG A 44 24.59 -22.24 13.22
C ARG A 44 24.13 -21.09 12.31
N PHE A 45 23.61 -20.00 12.89
CA PHE A 45 23.21 -18.79 12.20
C PHE A 45 23.77 -17.53 12.87
N GLU A 46 24.24 -16.56 12.08
CA GLU A 46 24.47 -15.17 12.50
C GLU A 46 23.52 -14.25 11.73
N TYR A 47 22.96 -13.24 12.40
CA TYR A 47 22.06 -12.25 11.80
C TYR A 47 22.81 -10.94 11.56
N ILE A 48 22.89 -10.48 10.31
CA ILE A 48 23.39 -9.15 9.97
C ILE A 48 22.21 -8.32 9.48
N THR A 49 21.87 -7.27 10.23
CA THR A 49 20.84 -6.29 9.82
C THR A 49 21.51 -5.20 9.01
N LEU A 50 21.19 -5.08 7.71
CA LEU A 50 21.60 -3.97 6.87
C LEU A 50 20.38 -3.07 6.59
N ALA A 51 20.44 -1.81 7.02
CA ALA A 51 19.56 -0.74 6.54
C ALA A 51 20.02 -0.30 5.13
N ALA A 52 19.24 0.22 4.19
CA ALA A 52 17.87 0.71 4.11
C ALA A 52 17.37 0.43 2.68
N THR A 53 16.04 0.51 2.46
CA THR A 53 15.29 0.35 1.18
C THR A 53 14.80 -1.04 0.80
N SER A 54 15.33 -2.11 1.38
CA SER A 54 14.72 -3.44 1.37
C SER A 54 15.23 -4.18 2.59
N THR A 55 14.39 -4.85 3.37
CA THR A 55 14.89 -5.69 4.46
C THR A 55 15.49 -6.95 3.83
N VAL A 56 16.75 -6.83 3.43
CA VAL A 56 17.60 -7.91 2.96
C VAL A 56 18.15 -8.58 4.20
N PHE A 57 17.67 -9.78 4.52
CA PHE A 57 18.32 -10.60 5.53
C PHE A 57 19.39 -11.44 4.83
N VAL A 58 20.63 -11.33 5.28
CA VAL A 58 21.68 -12.27 4.87
C VAL A 58 21.80 -13.33 5.95
N ILE A 59 21.36 -14.54 5.63
CA ILE A 59 21.58 -15.72 6.48
C ILE A 59 22.90 -16.35 6.02
N ARG A 60 23.94 -16.29 6.85
CA ARG A 60 25.18 -17.03 6.61
C ARG A 60 25.06 -18.44 7.18
N ASP A 61 25.22 -19.44 6.33
CA ASP A 61 25.42 -20.82 6.72
C ASP A 61 26.92 -21.15 6.66
N HIS A 62 27.57 -21.15 7.83
CA HIS A 62 29.00 -21.46 7.95
C HIS A 62 29.33 -22.93 7.66
N SER A 63 28.34 -23.82 7.58
CA SER A 63 28.58 -25.23 7.23
C SER A 63 28.73 -25.45 5.72
N ARG A 64 28.29 -24.49 4.89
CA ARG A 64 28.29 -24.60 3.42
C ARG A 64 29.00 -23.45 2.69
N ASP A 65 29.56 -22.48 3.42
CA ASP A 65 30.14 -21.25 2.85
C ASP A 65 29.18 -20.54 1.86
N HIS A 66 27.88 -20.57 2.17
CA HIS A 66 26.82 -19.98 1.37
C HIS A 66 26.07 -18.91 2.17
N SER A 67 25.79 -17.78 1.52
CA SER A 67 24.94 -16.71 2.05
C SER A 67 23.59 -16.75 1.34
N TYR A 68 22.50 -16.85 2.10
CA TYR A 68 21.15 -16.73 1.58
C TYR A 68 20.65 -15.31 1.77
N VAL A 69 20.17 -14.70 0.69
CA VAL A 69 19.48 -13.41 0.73
C VAL A 69 17.98 -13.69 0.83
N VAL A 70 17.37 -13.39 1.98
CA VAL A 70 15.90 -13.41 2.13
C VAL A 70 15.40 -12.00 1.92
N MET A 71 14.67 -11.79 0.82
CA MET A 71 13.95 -10.54 0.56
C MET A 71 12.55 -10.66 1.14
N ALA A 72 12.22 -9.84 2.15
CA ALA A 72 10.83 -9.68 2.55
C ALA A 72 10.10 -8.89 1.45
N GLU A 73 9.34 -9.58 0.61
CA GLU A 73 8.53 -8.97 -0.44
C GLU A 73 7.40 -8.15 0.18
N MET A 74 7.43 -6.83 0.01
CA MET A 74 6.44 -5.90 0.57
C MET A 74 5.21 -5.72 -0.33
N CYS A 75 5.39 -5.87 -1.63
CA CYS A 75 4.35 -5.80 -2.64
C CYS A 75 4.53 -6.93 -3.63
N ARG A 76 3.46 -7.67 -3.90
CA ARG A 76 3.39 -8.70 -4.93
C ARG A 76 2.39 -8.29 -6.00
N VAL A 77 2.73 -8.44 -7.27
CA VAL A 77 1.81 -8.17 -8.39
C VAL A 77 1.54 -9.45 -9.14
N GLU A 78 0.27 -9.75 -9.36
CA GLU A 78 -0.17 -10.81 -10.27
C GLU A 78 -1.17 -10.26 -11.29
N LYS A 79 -1.21 -10.87 -12.48
CA LYS A 79 -2.15 -10.51 -13.53
C LYS A 79 -3.24 -11.58 -13.60
N ARG A 80 -4.48 -11.17 -13.39
CA ARG A 80 -5.68 -12.01 -13.52
C ARG A 80 -6.51 -11.43 -14.66
N GLY A 81 -6.53 -12.11 -15.81
CA GLY A 81 -7.20 -11.58 -17.00
C GLY A 81 -6.65 -10.21 -17.40
N ARG A 82 -7.50 -9.18 -17.34
CA ARG A 82 -7.17 -7.77 -17.64
C ARG A 82 -6.89 -6.95 -16.38
N VAL A 83 -6.89 -7.59 -15.21
CA VAL A 83 -6.66 -6.92 -13.92
C VAL A 83 -5.27 -7.23 -13.40
N TYR A 84 -4.55 -6.19 -13.00
CA TYR A 84 -3.36 -6.31 -12.16
C TYR A 84 -3.78 -6.26 -10.71
N LEU A 85 -3.52 -7.32 -9.94
CA LEU A 85 -3.73 -7.35 -8.50
C LEU A 85 -2.40 -7.10 -7.79
N LEU A 86 -2.24 -5.91 -7.24
CA LEU A 86 -1.14 -5.53 -6.35
C LEU A 86 -1.56 -5.83 -4.91
N THR A 87 -0.86 -6.76 -4.26
CA THR A 87 -1.08 -7.12 -2.86
C THR A 87 0.02 -6.54 -2.00
N LEU A 88 -0.34 -5.72 -1.00
CA LEU A 88 0.55 -5.37 0.11
C LEU A 88 0.73 -6.63 0.96
N ALA A 89 1.96 -7.13 1.02
CA ALA A 89 2.31 -8.38 1.65
C ALA A 89 3.06 -8.16 2.97
N GLY A 90 3.03 -9.17 3.82
CA GLY A 90 3.81 -9.18 5.06
C GLY A 90 3.02 -8.71 6.29
N THR A 91 3.59 -7.78 7.07
CA THR A 91 3.12 -7.51 8.44
C THR A 91 1.69 -6.98 8.46
N ASP A 92 0.85 -7.53 9.35
CA ASP A 92 -0.58 -7.25 9.55
C ASP A 92 -1.04 -5.79 9.45
N GLU A 93 -0.17 -4.79 9.63
CA GLU A 93 -0.51 -3.36 9.72
C GLU A 93 -0.20 -2.50 8.49
N HIS A 94 0.67 -2.94 7.57
CA HIS A 94 1.09 -2.17 6.37
C HIS A 94 1.33 -0.67 6.63
N ARG A 95 2.24 -0.38 7.57
CA ARG A 95 2.60 0.99 7.96
C ARG A 95 3.37 1.69 6.84
N LEU A 96 2.90 2.89 6.48
CA LEU A 96 3.45 3.69 5.40
C LEU A 96 4.74 4.37 5.87
N ASN A 97 5.88 3.78 5.54
CA ASN A 97 7.20 4.40 5.56
C ASN A 97 7.73 4.50 4.11
N PRO A 98 8.83 5.24 3.86
CA PRO A 98 9.36 5.38 2.51
C PRO A 98 9.64 4.06 1.80
N ALA A 99 10.10 3.02 2.49
CA ALA A 99 10.40 1.73 1.87
C ALA A 99 9.15 1.05 1.29
N LEU A 100 8.06 0.98 2.07
CA LEU A 100 6.80 0.42 1.57
C LEU A 100 6.22 1.29 0.45
N LEU A 101 6.27 2.62 0.59
CA LEU A 101 5.76 3.55 -0.43
C LEU A 101 6.54 3.42 -1.75
N ASP A 102 7.86 3.28 -1.69
CA ASP A 102 8.70 3.07 -2.88
C ASP A 102 8.45 1.69 -3.50
N SER A 103 8.18 0.65 -2.69
CA SER A 103 7.77 -0.67 -3.19
C SER A 103 6.44 -0.61 -3.95
N ILE A 104 5.44 0.10 -3.41
CA ILE A 104 4.15 0.34 -4.09
C ILE A 104 4.37 1.08 -5.41
N ARG A 105 5.19 2.14 -5.41
CA ARG A 105 5.49 2.93 -6.61
C ARG A 105 6.20 2.11 -7.69
N SER A 106 7.17 1.29 -7.31
CA SER A 106 7.85 0.36 -8.22
C SER A 106 6.88 -0.65 -8.83
N ALA A 107 5.95 -1.18 -8.03
CA ALA A 107 4.90 -2.08 -8.53
C ALA A 107 3.95 -1.37 -9.51
N ILE A 108 3.50 -0.14 -9.20
CA ILE A 108 2.68 0.68 -10.12
C ILE A 108 3.42 0.96 -11.43
N ALA A 109 4.71 1.28 -11.38
CA ALA A 109 5.53 1.51 -12.57
C ALA A 109 5.69 0.24 -13.42
N GLY A 110 5.84 -0.92 -12.78
CA GLY A 110 5.84 -2.22 -13.44
C GLY A 110 4.51 -2.51 -14.15
N VAL A 111 3.39 -2.29 -13.46
CA VAL A 111 2.03 -2.43 -14.03
C VAL A 111 1.84 -1.51 -15.23
N ARG A 112 2.23 -0.22 -15.13
CA ARG A 112 2.14 0.72 -16.26
C ARG A 112 2.92 0.20 -17.48
N SER A 113 4.13 -0.28 -17.26
CA SER A 113 5.01 -0.76 -18.33
C SER A 113 4.45 -2.02 -19.00
N ASP A 114 3.97 -2.99 -18.20
CA ASP A 114 3.38 -4.22 -18.74
C ASP A 114 2.06 -3.96 -19.49
N ALA A 115 1.22 -3.06 -18.97
CA ALA A 115 -0.05 -2.70 -19.61
C ALA A 115 0.19 -2.01 -20.97
N ALA A 116 1.18 -1.11 -21.04
CA ALA A 116 1.57 -0.45 -22.28
C ALA A 116 2.11 -1.46 -23.33
N ALA A 117 2.91 -2.44 -22.89
CA ALA A 117 3.46 -3.48 -23.76
C ALA A 117 2.41 -4.50 -24.23
N SER A 118 1.45 -4.84 -23.36
CA SER A 118 0.41 -5.85 -23.65
C SER A 118 -0.62 -5.37 -24.67
N GLY A 119 -0.76 -4.06 -24.88
CA GLY A 119 -1.69 -3.49 -25.85
C GLY A 119 -3.15 -3.86 -25.53
N GLY A 120 -3.70 -3.29 -24.45
CA GLY A 120 -5.10 -3.54 -24.09
C GLY A 120 -5.57 -2.72 -22.90
N SER A 121 -6.88 -2.54 -22.78
CA SER A 121 -7.49 -1.93 -21.60
C SER A 121 -7.37 -2.89 -20.41
N ALA A 122 -6.97 -2.35 -19.27
CA ALA A 122 -6.73 -3.10 -18.05
C ALA A 122 -7.19 -2.28 -16.84
N ALA A 123 -7.14 -2.84 -15.65
CA ALA A 123 -7.39 -2.13 -14.39
C ALA A 123 -6.37 -2.56 -13.31
N LEU A 124 -6.15 -1.71 -12.32
CA LEU A 124 -5.33 -2.01 -11.14
C LEU A 124 -6.23 -2.19 -9.92
N VAL A 125 -6.12 -3.33 -9.25
CA VAL A 125 -6.67 -3.55 -7.91
C VAL A 125 -5.53 -3.54 -6.91
N VAL A 126 -5.66 -2.76 -5.84
CA VAL A 126 -4.73 -2.78 -4.70
C VAL A 126 -5.45 -3.43 -3.51
N ALA A 127 -4.88 -4.52 -3.00
CA ALA A 127 -5.36 -5.26 -1.84
C ALA A 127 -4.24 -5.39 -0.79
N ALA A 128 -4.58 -5.96 0.37
CA ALA A 128 -3.61 -6.17 1.44
C ALA A 128 -3.91 -7.47 2.21
N GLU A 129 -2.85 -8.12 2.71
CA GLU A 129 -2.95 -9.27 3.61
C GLU A 129 -3.28 -8.86 5.06
N GLY A 130 -3.59 -9.80 5.95
CA GLY A 130 -3.73 -9.51 7.39
C GLY A 130 -4.92 -8.61 7.77
N LYS A 131 -4.73 -7.76 8.79
CA LYS A 131 -5.84 -7.05 9.48
C LYS A 131 -6.07 -5.63 8.99
N PHE A 132 -5.09 -5.04 8.33
CA PHE A 132 -5.13 -3.67 7.84
C PHE A 132 -4.94 -3.67 6.34
N PHE A 133 -5.80 -2.92 5.64
CA PHE A 133 -5.43 -2.42 4.33
C PHE A 133 -4.16 -1.56 4.47
N SER A 134 -4.22 -0.56 5.35
CA SER A 134 -3.04 0.12 5.88
C SER A 134 -3.40 0.85 7.16
N ASN A 135 -2.50 0.79 8.14
CA ASN A 135 -2.60 1.51 9.39
C ASN A 135 -1.91 2.90 9.32
N GLY A 136 -1.81 3.48 8.12
CA GLY A 136 -1.24 4.81 7.93
C GLY A 136 0.25 4.88 8.25
N PHE A 137 0.72 6.09 8.57
CA PHE A 137 2.15 6.36 8.71
C PHE A 137 2.83 5.52 9.79
N ASP A 138 4.05 5.06 9.49
CA ASP A 138 4.94 4.39 10.45
C ASP A 138 5.55 5.39 11.44
N LEU A 139 4.76 5.75 12.46
CA LEU A 139 5.20 6.71 13.49
C LEU A 139 6.37 6.17 14.31
N ALA A 140 6.52 4.84 14.43
CA ALA A 140 7.66 4.23 15.12
C ALA A 140 8.94 4.46 14.32
N TRP A 141 8.92 4.24 13.00
CA TRP A 141 10.04 4.54 12.11
C TRP A 141 10.41 6.02 12.14
N ALA A 142 9.43 6.92 12.13
CA ALA A 142 9.64 8.36 12.18
C ALA A 142 10.29 8.82 13.49
N ARG A 143 9.86 8.26 14.64
CA ARG A 143 10.35 8.63 15.97
C ARG A 143 11.83 8.29 16.22
N VAL A 144 12.42 7.41 15.42
CA VAL A 144 13.86 7.07 15.53
C VAL A 144 14.76 8.27 15.21
N SER A 145 14.43 9.07 14.19
CA SER A 145 15.07 10.37 13.92
C SER A 145 14.03 11.35 13.39
N PRO A 146 13.28 12.02 14.28
CA PRO A 146 12.14 12.83 13.89
C PRO A 146 12.47 13.96 12.93
N SER A 147 13.61 14.64 13.11
CA SER A 147 14.06 15.73 12.25
C SER A 147 14.33 15.28 10.81
N ASP A 148 14.79 14.05 10.63
CA ASP A 148 15.25 13.55 9.33
C ASP A 148 14.16 12.73 8.64
N ARG A 149 13.38 11.97 9.42
CA ARG A 149 12.46 10.95 8.90
C ARG A 149 11.04 11.46 8.73
N ALA A 150 10.50 12.21 9.70
CA ALA A 150 9.13 12.70 9.62
C ALA A 150 8.86 13.56 8.36
N PRO A 151 9.78 14.46 7.93
CA PRO A 151 9.58 15.25 6.71
C PRO A 151 9.52 14.43 5.41
N LEU A 152 9.95 13.16 5.43
CA LEU A 152 9.98 12.30 4.24
C LEU A 152 8.63 11.62 3.96
N MET A 153 7.79 11.46 4.98
CA MET A 153 6.61 10.58 4.91
C MET A 153 5.50 11.17 4.03
N VAL A 154 5.12 12.42 4.26
CA VAL A 154 4.05 13.08 3.51
C VAL A 154 4.43 13.23 2.03
N PRO A 155 5.63 13.72 1.65
CA PRO A 155 6.04 13.78 0.25
C PRO A 155 6.11 12.41 -0.42
N ALA A 156 6.53 11.35 0.29
CA ALA A 156 6.54 10.00 -0.26
C ALA A 156 5.13 9.51 -0.59
N LEU A 157 4.17 9.72 0.32
CA LEU A 157 2.77 9.35 0.08
C LEU A 157 2.15 10.17 -1.07
N GLN A 158 2.45 11.47 -1.14
CA GLN A 158 2.00 12.33 -2.23
C GLN A 158 2.51 11.82 -3.59
N ARG A 159 3.78 11.41 -3.69
CA ARG A 159 4.32 10.80 -4.93
C ARG A 159 3.62 9.50 -5.28
N THR A 160 3.35 8.63 -4.31
CA THR A 160 2.59 7.39 -4.54
C THR A 160 1.19 7.67 -5.08
N ILE A 161 0.50 8.67 -4.54
CA ILE A 161 -0.84 9.08 -5.00
C ILE A 161 -0.77 9.73 -6.39
N ALA A 162 0.26 10.52 -6.67
CA ALA A 162 0.48 11.08 -7.99
C ALA A 162 0.65 9.99 -9.06
N ASP A 163 1.37 8.91 -8.73
CA ASP A 163 1.55 7.75 -9.61
C ASP A 163 0.22 7.02 -9.86
N LEU A 164 -0.62 6.85 -8.83
CA LEU A 164 -1.98 6.27 -8.95
C LEU A 164 -2.89 7.13 -9.84
N LEU A 165 -2.99 8.43 -9.56
CA LEU A 165 -3.86 9.35 -10.31
C LEU A 165 -3.41 9.48 -11.77
N SER A 166 -2.12 9.32 -12.04
CA SER A 166 -1.55 9.37 -13.39
C SER A 166 -1.58 8.04 -14.13
N LEU A 167 -2.10 6.96 -13.54
CA LEU A 167 -2.12 5.65 -14.19
C LEU A 167 -3.18 5.61 -15.30
N PRO A 168 -2.86 5.20 -16.54
CA PRO A 168 -3.79 5.22 -17.68
C PRO A 168 -4.77 4.04 -17.65
N MET A 169 -5.36 3.78 -16.49
CA MET A 169 -6.30 2.68 -16.27
C MET A 169 -7.06 2.88 -14.96
N PRO A 170 -8.29 2.36 -14.81
CA PRO A 170 -9.04 2.40 -13.56
C PRO A 170 -8.25 1.82 -12.38
N THR A 171 -8.41 2.41 -11.19
CA THR A 171 -7.80 1.92 -9.95
C THR A 171 -8.87 1.62 -8.89
N ILE A 172 -8.77 0.46 -8.25
CA ILE A 172 -9.71 0.00 -7.22
C ILE A 172 -8.94 -0.37 -5.94
N ALA A 173 -9.34 0.21 -4.81
CA ALA A 173 -8.86 -0.24 -3.50
C ALA A 173 -9.77 -1.36 -2.97
N ALA A 174 -9.23 -2.56 -2.80
CA ALA A 174 -9.86 -3.66 -2.07
C ALA A 174 -9.46 -3.57 -0.59
N VAL A 175 -10.27 -2.87 0.21
CA VAL A 175 -10.04 -2.64 1.64
C VAL A 175 -10.49 -3.87 2.43
N THR A 176 -9.59 -4.85 2.54
CA THR A 176 -9.79 -6.17 3.19
C THR A 176 -9.79 -6.11 4.74
N GLY A 177 -9.42 -4.97 5.31
CA GLY A 177 -9.29 -4.74 6.75
C GLY A 177 -9.43 -3.27 7.12
N HIS A 178 -8.79 -2.82 8.20
CA HIS A 178 -8.82 -1.41 8.57
C HIS A 178 -8.01 -0.53 7.60
N ALA A 179 -8.57 0.61 7.21
CA ALA A 179 -7.86 1.69 6.54
C ALA A 179 -7.85 2.92 7.47
N ALA A 180 -6.70 3.17 8.11
CA ALA A 180 -6.57 4.17 9.18
C ALA A 180 -5.65 5.32 8.76
N ALA A 181 -6.01 6.56 9.11
CA ALA A 181 -5.19 7.75 8.90
C ALA A 181 -4.71 7.85 7.43
N ALA A 182 -3.41 8.00 7.20
CA ALA A 182 -2.82 7.97 5.86
C ALA A 182 -3.17 6.71 5.02
N GLY A 183 -3.56 5.59 5.64
CA GLY A 183 -4.08 4.41 4.95
C GLY A 183 -5.52 4.58 4.44
N CYS A 184 -6.36 5.30 5.18
CA CYS A 184 -7.66 5.77 4.68
C CYS A 184 -7.46 6.71 3.49
N PHE A 185 -6.48 7.61 3.59
CA PHE A 185 -6.15 8.51 2.50
C PHE A 185 -5.65 7.76 1.25
N LEU A 186 -4.78 6.75 1.40
CA LEU A 186 -4.34 5.89 0.31
C LEU A 186 -5.51 5.15 -0.35
N ALA A 187 -6.43 4.58 0.43
CA ALA A 187 -7.61 3.89 -0.09
C ALA A 187 -8.49 4.83 -0.91
N LEU A 188 -8.84 6.00 -0.36
CA LEU A 188 -9.68 7.00 -1.04
C LEU A 188 -9.01 7.62 -2.27
N SER A 189 -7.69 7.49 -2.43
CA SER A 189 -6.97 8.00 -3.61
C SER A 189 -7.15 7.14 -4.87
N HIS A 190 -7.77 5.96 -4.75
CA HIS A 190 -8.18 5.15 -5.88
C HIS A 190 -9.46 5.70 -6.51
N ASP A 191 -9.80 5.31 -7.74
CA ASP A 191 -11.08 5.71 -8.35
C ASP A 191 -12.25 5.14 -7.54
N TYR A 192 -12.18 3.84 -7.27
CA TYR A 192 -13.22 3.05 -6.61
C TYR A 192 -12.67 2.39 -5.34
N VAL A 193 -13.56 2.13 -4.39
CA VAL A 193 -13.25 1.44 -3.13
C VAL A 193 -14.28 0.34 -2.88
N VAL A 194 -13.80 -0.89 -2.76
CA VAL A 194 -14.58 -2.04 -2.29
C VAL A 194 -14.07 -2.39 -0.90
N MET A 195 -14.96 -2.43 0.10
CA MET A 195 -14.56 -2.58 1.49
C MET A 195 -15.24 -3.76 2.17
N ARG A 196 -14.47 -4.47 3.00
CA ARG A 196 -14.95 -5.57 3.82
C ARG A 196 -15.99 -5.11 4.86
N ALA A 197 -17.14 -5.77 4.89
CA ALA A 197 -18.31 -5.38 5.68
C ALA A 197 -18.38 -6.01 7.08
N ASP A 198 -17.95 -7.25 7.21
CA ASP A 198 -17.99 -8.02 8.47
C ASP A 198 -16.84 -7.65 9.43
N ARG A 199 -15.80 -6.97 8.94
CA ARG A 199 -14.69 -6.44 9.75
C ARG A 199 -13.97 -5.31 9.03
N GLY A 200 -13.49 -4.34 9.80
CA GLY A 200 -12.68 -3.23 9.31
C GLY A 200 -13.38 -1.90 9.56
N PHE A 201 -12.58 -0.83 9.56
CA PHE A 201 -13.06 0.53 9.66
C PHE A 201 -12.25 1.40 8.71
N LEU A 202 -12.93 2.37 8.10
CA LEU A 202 -12.33 3.46 7.36
C LEU A 202 -12.40 4.72 8.22
N TYR A 203 -11.25 5.30 8.58
CA TYR A 203 -11.18 6.43 9.51
C TYR A 203 -9.89 7.24 9.42
N MET A 204 -9.99 8.51 9.80
CA MET A 204 -8.86 9.40 10.05
C MET A 204 -8.66 9.55 11.55
N SER A 205 -7.42 9.48 12.04
CA SER A 205 -7.09 9.54 13.47
C SER A 205 -6.20 10.71 13.84
N GLU A 206 -5.87 11.56 12.87
CA GLU A 206 -4.96 12.70 12.98
C GLU A 206 -5.39 13.68 14.08
N ILE A 207 -6.71 13.89 14.24
CA ILE A 207 -7.27 14.72 15.31
C ILE A 207 -6.99 14.16 16.72
N ASP A 208 -7.01 12.84 16.88
CA ASP A 208 -6.81 12.18 18.17
C ASP A 208 -5.33 12.17 18.59
N ILE A 209 -4.42 12.21 17.60
CA ILE A 209 -2.96 12.18 17.81
C ILE A 209 -2.30 13.56 17.66
N GLY A 210 -3.09 14.62 17.44
CA GLY A 210 -2.61 16.00 17.34
C GLY A 210 -1.76 16.28 16.10
N LEU A 211 -1.99 15.58 14.99
CA LEU A 211 -1.27 15.81 13.73
C LEU A 211 -2.12 16.66 12.78
N PRO A 212 -1.57 17.76 12.22
CA PRO A 212 -2.28 18.54 11.22
C PRO A 212 -2.32 17.78 9.88
N ILE A 213 -3.44 17.92 9.17
CA ILE A 213 -3.58 17.44 7.79
C ILE A 213 -3.17 18.58 6.86
N THR A 214 -2.28 18.29 5.90
CA THR A 214 -1.80 19.31 4.95
C THR A 214 -2.89 19.67 3.94
N GLU A 215 -2.85 20.88 3.40
CA GLU A 215 -3.85 21.36 2.43
C GLU A 215 -3.94 20.46 1.19
N ASN A 216 -2.80 19.93 0.74
CA ASN A 216 -2.74 19.02 -0.41
C ASN A 216 -3.53 17.72 -0.16
N ILE A 217 -3.44 17.16 1.06
CA ILE A 217 -4.24 15.99 1.46
C ILE A 217 -5.71 16.39 1.59
N MET A 218 -5.99 17.56 2.17
CA MET A 218 -7.35 18.08 2.30
C MET A 218 -8.04 18.28 0.95
N ALA A 219 -7.33 18.73 -0.08
CA ALA A 219 -7.86 18.88 -1.43
C ALA A 219 -8.39 17.56 -2.00
N VAL A 220 -7.63 16.48 -1.85
CA VAL A 220 -8.06 15.14 -2.26
C VAL A 220 -9.26 14.68 -1.43
N LEU A 221 -9.22 14.85 -0.11
CA LEU A 221 -10.35 14.47 0.77
C LEU A 221 -11.63 15.25 0.43
N ARG A 222 -11.54 16.51 0.02
CA ARG A 222 -12.69 17.28 -0.45
C ARG A 222 -13.26 16.72 -1.75
N ALA A 223 -12.39 16.31 -2.67
CA ALA A 223 -12.78 15.73 -3.95
C ALA A 223 -13.40 14.32 -3.80
N LYS A 224 -12.88 13.51 -2.87
CA LYS A 224 -13.34 12.12 -2.65
C LYS A 224 -14.50 12.00 -1.64
N ILE A 225 -14.70 13.01 -0.79
CA ILE A 225 -15.79 13.05 0.20
C ILE A 225 -16.65 14.28 -0.07
N ALA A 226 -17.60 14.10 -0.99
CA ALA A 226 -18.48 15.15 -1.47
C ALA A 226 -19.40 15.70 -0.35
N ASP A 227 -19.98 14.81 0.47
CA ASP A 227 -20.86 15.22 1.56
C ASP A 227 -20.08 15.91 2.70
N PRO A 228 -20.33 17.21 2.98
CA PRO A 228 -19.64 17.93 4.03
C PRO A 228 -19.86 17.35 5.43
N ARG A 229 -21.00 16.69 5.69
CA ARG A 229 -21.28 16.08 6.99
C ARG A 229 -20.41 14.86 7.22
N THR A 230 -20.29 14.00 6.21
CA THR A 230 -19.40 12.84 6.19
C THR A 230 -17.95 13.27 6.36
N ARG A 231 -17.51 14.30 5.61
CA ARG A 231 -16.16 14.85 5.75
C ARG A 231 -15.90 15.39 7.16
N ARG A 232 -16.83 16.16 7.73
CA ARG A 232 -16.74 16.66 9.12
C ARG A 232 -16.66 15.51 10.13
N ASP A 233 -17.50 14.49 10.00
CA ASP A 233 -17.51 13.36 10.93
C ASP A 233 -16.19 12.56 10.86
N LEU A 234 -15.66 12.35 9.65
CA LEU A 234 -14.39 11.64 9.46
C LEU A 234 -13.21 12.45 10.05
N LEU A 235 -13.15 13.75 9.77
CA LEU A 235 -11.97 14.59 10.08
C LEU A 235 -12.00 15.23 11.47
N LEU A 236 -13.16 15.74 11.91
CA LEU A 236 -13.27 16.50 13.16
C LEU A 236 -13.80 15.69 14.33
N ARG A 237 -14.36 14.50 14.07
CA ARG A 237 -14.79 13.56 15.12
C ARG A 237 -13.96 12.27 15.17
N GLY A 238 -13.02 12.09 14.24
CA GLY A 238 -12.26 10.83 14.12
C GLY A 238 -13.17 9.61 13.91
N LYS A 239 -14.33 9.80 13.26
CA LYS A 239 -15.35 8.75 13.21
C LYS A 239 -14.83 7.51 12.48
N ARG A 240 -14.99 6.35 13.12
CA ARG A 240 -14.80 5.04 12.50
C ARG A 240 -16.05 4.61 11.74
N MET A 241 -15.94 4.51 10.41
CA MET A 241 -17.05 4.07 9.55
C MET A 241 -16.88 2.61 9.16
N THR A 242 -17.95 1.82 9.28
CA THR A 242 -18.03 0.46 8.71
C THR A 242 -18.21 0.55 7.20
N ALA A 243 -17.98 -0.55 6.46
CA ALA A 243 -18.21 -0.55 5.01
C ALA A 243 -19.64 -0.19 4.64
N SER A 244 -20.64 -0.70 5.36
CA SER A 244 -22.05 -0.39 5.10
C SER A 244 -22.39 1.08 5.33
N GLU A 245 -21.85 1.70 6.40
CA GLU A 245 -22.03 3.14 6.62
C GLU A 245 -21.32 3.97 5.55
N ALA A 246 -20.08 3.60 5.22
CA ALA A 246 -19.27 4.25 4.20
C ALA A 246 -19.93 4.18 2.81
N ALA A 247 -20.53 3.03 2.47
CA ALA A 247 -21.29 2.85 1.23
C ALA A 247 -22.57 3.69 1.21
N ALA A 248 -23.33 3.70 2.31
CA ALA A 248 -24.53 4.55 2.43
C ALA A 248 -24.22 6.06 2.31
N ARG A 249 -22.98 6.47 2.60
CA ARG A 249 -22.49 7.85 2.49
C ARG A 249 -21.76 8.15 1.17
N GLY A 250 -21.63 7.17 0.27
CA GLY A 250 -21.01 7.34 -1.04
C GLY A 250 -19.50 7.51 -1.04
N ILE A 251 -18.79 7.06 0.00
CA ILE A 251 -17.31 7.06 0.05
C ILE A 251 -16.69 5.67 -0.23
N VAL A 252 -17.53 4.63 -0.27
CA VAL A 252 -17.19 3.25 -0.66
C VAL A 252 -18.23 2.82 -1.69
N ASP A 253 -17.79 2.18 -2.78
CA ASP A 253 -18.68 1.75 -3.86
C ASP A 253 -19.44 0.48 -3.50
N ARG A 254 -18.78 -0.47 -2.82
CA ARG A 254 -19.38 -1.75 -2.42
C ARG A 254 -18.90 -2.21 -1.05
N ALA A 255 -19.85 -2.63 -0.22
CA ALA A 255 -19.59 -3.34 1.03
C ALA A 255 -19.75 -4.85 0.79
N VAL A 256 -18.72 -5.65 1.11
CA VAL A 256 -18.69 -7.09 0.82
C VAL A 256 -18.27 -7.86 2.06
N GLU A 257 -18.96 -8.94 2.41
CA GLU A 257 -18.55 -9.79 3.54
C GLU A 257 -17.38 -10.68 3.15
N GLY A 258 -16.37 -10.78 4.03
CA GLY A 258 -15.21 -11.63 3.82
C GLY A 258 -14.07 -10.94 3.07
N ALA A 259 -12.84 -11.22 3.47
CA ALA A 259 -11.65 -10.56 2.92
C ALA A 259 -11.34 -11.02 1.49
N ALA A 260 -11.44 -12.32 1.22
CA ALA A 260 -11.18 -12.86 -0.12
C ALA A 260 -12.25 -12.39 -1.11
N GLU A 261 -13.51 -12.42 -0.69
CA GLU A 261 -14.66 -11.97 -1.45
C GLU A 261 -14.60 -10.47 -1.76
N THR A 262 -14.07 -9.66 -0.82
CA THR A 262 -13.78 -8.24 -1.06
C THR A 262 -12.78 -8.06 -2.22
N VAL A 263 -11.72 -8.86 -2.25
CA VAL A 263 -10.73 -8.84 -3.34
C VAL A 263 -11.37 -9.31 -4.65
N GLU A 264 -12.10 -10.42 -4.66
CA GLU A 264 -12.76 -10.93 -5.86
C GLU A 264 -13.80 -9.95 -6.41
N ALA A 265 -14.55 -9.26 -5.54
CA ALA A 265 -15.49 -8.23 -5.96
C ALA A 265 -14.80 -7.01 -6.58
N ALA A 266 -13.62 -6.63 -6.08
CA ALA A 266 -12.80 -5.58 -6.67
C ALA A 266 -12.19 -6.00 -8.02
N VAL A 267 -11.72 -7.25 -8.13
CA VAL A 267 -11.24 -7.83 -9.39
C VAL A 267 -12.36 -7.90 -10.43
N ALA A 268 -13.55 -8.36 -10.05
CA ALA A 268 -14.71 -8.40 -10.94
C ALA A 268 -15.08 -6.99 -11.45
N MET A 269 -15.08 -5.98 -10.57
CA MET A 269 -15.27 -4.59 -10.98
C MET A 269 -14.17 -4.12 -11.94
N GLY A 270 -12.92 -4.47 -11.68
CA GLY A 270 -11.79 -4.17 -12.56
C GLY A 270 -11.94 -4.79 -13.95
N GLU A 271 -12.38 -6.05 -14.03
CA GLU A 271 -12.67 -6.74 -15.30
C GLU A 271 -13.81 -6.07 -16.06
N GLU A 272 -14.91 -5.72 -15.37
CA GLU A 272 -16.04 -5.01 -15.98
C GLU A 272 -15.62 -3.66 -16.60
N LEU A 273 -14.77 -2.90 -15.90
CA LEU A 273 -14.25 -1.62 -16.39
C LEU A 273 -13.26 -1.83 -17.56
N ALA A 274 -12.35 -2.80 -17.46
CA ALA A 274 -11.39 -3.10 -18.51
C ALA A 274 -12.05 -3.70 -19.77
N ALA A 275 -13.18 -4.37 -19.64
CA ALA A 275 -13.96 -4.90 -20.76
C ALA A 275 -14.55 -3.79 -21.65
N ARG A 276 -14.64 -2.55 -21.15
CA ARG A 276 -15.08 -1.39 -21.92
C ARG A 276 -14.11 -0.98 -23.03
N ASN A 277 -12.87 -1.50 -23.02
CA ASN A 277 -11.83 -1.20 -24.00
C ASN A 277 -11.57 0.31 -24.18
N TRP A 278 -11.59 1.07 -23.09
CA TRP A 278 -11.28 2.49 -23.13
C TRP A 278 -9.82 2.75 -23.48
N ASP A 279 -9.58 3.87 -24.17
CA ASP A 279 -8.27 4.49 -24.27
C ASP A 279 -7.83 4.97 -22.87
N GLY A 280 -6.79 4.33 -22.35
CA GLY A 280 -6.28 4.57 -21.00
C GLY A 280 -5.80 6.00 -20.76
N GLU A 281 -5.22 6.64 -21.78
CA GLU A 281 -4.75 8.02 -21.68
C GLU A 281 -5.92 9.01 -21.62
N VAL A 282 -7.01 8.71 -22.34
CA VAL A 282 -8.26 9.46 -22.22
C VAL A 282 -8.86 9.28 -20.84
N TYR A 283 -8.87 8.05 -20.30
CA TYR A 283 -9.34 7.80 -18.94
C TYR A 283 -8.54 8.61 -17.91
N ALA A 284 -7.21 8.61 -18.01
CA ALA A 284 -6.35 9.39 -17.12
C ALA A 284 -6.57 10.91 -17.26
N SER A 285 -6.72 11.43 -18.47
CA SER A 285 -7.02 12.85 -18.72
C SER A 285 -8.36 13.25 -18.07
N ILE A 286 -9.44 12.50 -18.34
CA ILE A 286 -10.77 12.77 -17.75
C ILE A 286 -10.72 12.67 -16.23
N ARG A 287 -10.02 11.67 -15.67
CA ARG A 287 -9.83 11.54 -14.22
C ARG A 287 -9.15 12.77 -13.63
N LYS A 288 -8.05 13.24 -14.24
CA LYS A 288 -7.32 14.41 -13.77
C LYS A 288 -8.19 15.67 -13.83
N GLY A 289 -9.02 15.81 -14.86
CA GLY A 289 -10.02 16.89 -14.94
C GLY A 289 -11.08 16.79 -13.85
N ALA A 290 -11.64 15.60 -13.62
CA ALA A 290 -12.65 15.36 -12.57
C ALA A 290 -12.12 15.64 -11.16
N PHE A 291 -10.82 15.45 -10.93
CA PHE A 291 -10.15 15.69 -9.66
C PHE A 291 -9.11 16.82 -9.73
N HIS A 292 -9.35 17.85 -10.54
CA HIS A 292 -8.38 18.90 -10.88
C HIS A 292 -7.68 19.52 -9.66
N GLU A 293 -8.44 19.98 -8.64
CA GLU A 293 -7.86 20.57 -7.43
C GLU A 293 -6.99 19.57 -6.63
N ALA A 294 -7.43 18.32 -6.56
CA ALA A 294 -6.70 17.25 -5.89
C ALA A 294 -5.40 16.92 -6.63
N CYS A 295 -5.44 16.79 -7.96
CA CYS A 295 -4.27 16.60 -8.81
C CYS A 295 -3.27 17.75 -8.64
N ARG A 296 -3.74 19.00 -8.70
CA ARG A 296 -2.89 20.18 -8.49
C ARG A 296 -2.24 20.18 -7.10
N GLY A 297 -3.00 19.87 -6.05
CA GLY A 297 -2.49 19.81 -4.68
C GLY A 297 -1.40 18.74 -4.50
N ILE A 298 -1.51 17.60 -5.17
CA ILE A 298 -0.54 16.49 -5.06
C ILE A 298 0.61 16.61 -6.07
N GLY A 299 0.61 17.65 -6.93
CA GLY A 299 1.68 17.90 -7.90
C GLY A 299 1.57 17.06 -9.18
N VAL A 300 0.37 16.53 -9.49
CA VAL A 300 0.08 15.90 -10.78
C VAL A 300 -0.12 17.00 -11.81
N ALA A 301 0.65 16.96 -12.90
CA ALA A 301 0.46 17.87 -14.03
C ALA A 301 -0.94 17.64 -14.65
N VAL A 302 -1.69 18.73 -14.77
CA VAL A 302 -2.94 18.78 -15.52
C VAL A 302 -2.64 19.48 -16.84
N GLU A 303 -3.18 18.96 -17.94
CA GLU A 303 -2.95 19.52 -19.27
C GLU A 303 -3.66 20.88 -19.38
N ASP A 304 -3.11 21.78 -20.20
CA ASP A 304 -3.78 23.03 -20.51
C ASP A 304 -4.95 22.79 -21.49
N GLU A 305 -5.96 23.65 -21.41
CA GLU A 305 -7.20 23.54 -22.17
C GLU A 305 -6.96 23.54 -23.70
N GLU A 306 -5.90 24.23 -24.15
CA GLU A 306 -5.53 24.29 -25.57
C GLU A 306 -4.98 22.94 -26.08
N ALA A 307 -4.14 22.26 -25.30
CA ALA A 307 -3.64 20.93 -25.62
C ALA A 307 -4.76 19.88 -25.61
N GLU A 308 -5.69 19.96 -24.65
CA GLU A 308 -6.86 19.09 -24.61
C GLU A 308 -7.75 19.28 -25.85
N MET A 309 -8.01 20.53 -26.25
CA MET A 309 -8.81 20.82 -27.45
C MET A 309 -8.16 20.37 -28.74
N LYS A 310 -6.82 20.42 -28.84
CA LYS A 310 -6.09 19.82 -29.98
C LYS A 310 -6.28 18.30 -30.03
N LYS A 311 -6.27 17.61 -28.89
CA LYS A 311 -6.52 16.15 -28.83
C LYS A 311 -7.96 15.78 -29.16
N VAL A 312 -8.93 16.60 -28.74
CA VAL A 312 -10.35 16.37 -29.10
C VAL A 312 -10.54 16.55 -30.61
N ALA A 313 -10.01 17.64 -31.18
CA ALA A 313 -10.12 17.93 -32.60
C ALA A 313 -9.45 16.88 -33.50
N SER A 314 -8.38 16.23 -33.05
CA SER A 314 -7.69 15.19 -33.84
C SER A 314 -8.41 13.83 -33.84
N LYS A 315 -9.41 13.63 -32.97
CA LYS A 315 -10.20 12.39 -32.86
C LYS A 315 -11.57 12.46 -33.55
N LEU A 316 -12.01 13.64 -33.98
CA LEU A 316 -13.27 13.89 -34.72
C LEU A 316 -12.99 14.02 -36.22
#